data_AF-A0A6C0IAT4-F1
#
_entry.id   AF-A0A6C0IAT4-F1
#
_cell.length_a   1.000
_cell.length_b   1.000
_cell.length_c   1.000
_cell.angle_alpha   90.00
_cell.angle_beta   90.00
_cell.angle_gamma   90.00
#
_symmetry.space_group_name_H-M   'P 1'
#
loop_
_entity.id
_entity.type
_entity.pdbx_description
1 polymer ?
#
loop_
_entity_poly.entity_id
_entity_poly.type
_entity_poly.pdbx_seq_one_letter_code
_entity_poly.pdbx_strand_id
1 'polypeptide(L)'
;MQIVALFLIFVWLMLYGTVFEAPYPKQLVELHALPLWRLVLVILVLVAANWCPRVGLYTGLAVFFYLADLEKLTTPFVPIVPKAASG
;
A
#
# COMPACT_ATOMS: atom_id res chain seq x y z
N MET A 1 -22.39 -0.22 13.48
CA MET A 1 -21.81 -0.31 12.12
C MET A 1 -20.34 0.12 12.07
N GLN A 2 -19.97 1.28 12.63
CA GLN A 2 -18.57 1.75 12.65
C GLN A 2 -17.58 0.78 13.32
N ILE A 3 -17.95 0.17 14.45
CA ILE A 3 -17.08 -0.79 15.16
C ILE A 3 -16.79 -2.04 14.31
N VAL A 4 -17.78 -2.51 13.55
CA VAL A 4 -17.61 -3.67 12.66
C VAL A 4 -16.66 -3.33 11.51
N ALA A 5 -16.81 -2.15 10.89
CA ALA A 5 -15.90 -1.69 9.84
C ALA A 5 -14.46 -1.52 10.35
N LEU A 6 -14.30 -0.96 11.55
CA LEU A 6 -12.99 -0.83 12.20
C LEU A 6 -12.36 -2.20 12.48
N PHE A 7 -13.16 -3.15 12.98
CA PHE A 7 -12.68 -4.51 13.26
C PHE A 7 -12.27 -5.24 11.97
N LEU A 8 -13.05 -5.11 10.89
CA LEU A 8 -12.73 -5.68 9.59
C LEU A 8 -11.45 -5.08 9.00
N ILE A 9 -11.30 -3.75 9.02
CA ILE A 9 -10.08 -3.08 8.53
C ILE A 9 -8.88 -3.49 9.37
N PHE A 10 -9.03 -3.58 10.70
CA PHE A 10 -7.95 -3.99 11.59
C PHE A 10 -7.49 -5.43 11.32
N VAL A 11 -8.43 -6.37 11.22
CA VAL A 11 -8.11 -7.77 10.89
C VAL A 11 -7.46 -7.86 9.51
N TRP A 12 -7.98 -7.13 8.52
CA TRP A 12 -7.39 -7.05 7.19
C TRP A 12 -5.95 -6.54 7.23
N LEU A 13 -5.70 -5.45 7.97
CA LEU A 13 -4.35 -4.88 8.15
C LEU A 13 -3.39 -5.87 8.79
N MET A 14 -3.85 -6.65 9.77
CA MET A 14 -3.03 -7.67 10.42
C MET A 14 -2.71 -8.84 9.49
N LEU A 15 -3.70 -9.33 8.72
CA LEU A 15 -3.48 -10.45 7.80
C LEU A 15 -2.55 -10.06 6.66
N TYR A 16 -2.76 -8.89 6.04
CA TYR A 16 -1.94 -8.44 4.92
C TYR A 16 -0.61 -7.82 5.34
N GLY A 17 -0.56 -7.19 6.52
CA GLY A 17 0.66 -6.58 7.05
C GLY A 17 1.66 -7.58 7.63
N THR A 18 1.23 -8.79 7.98
CA THR A 18 2.15 -9.85 8.47
C THR A 18 2.78 -10.67 7.35
N VAL A 19 2.22 -10.63 6.14
CA VAL A 19 2.76 -11.33 4.97
C VAL A 19 3.76 -10.41 4.26
N PHE A 20 4.99 -10.37 4.79
CA PHE A 20 6.11 -9.74 4.09
C PHE A 20 6.42 -10.51 2.80
N GLU A 21 6.63 -9.78 1.69
CA GLU A 21 7.08 -10.31 0.39
C GLU A 21 6.08 -11.23 -0.34
N ALA A 22 4.78 -11.16 -0.05
CA ALA A 22 3.80 -11.80 -0.94
C ALA A 22 3.92 -11.22 -2.35
N PRO A 23 4.04 -12.07 -3.40
CA PRO A 23 4.03 -11.58 -4.77
C PRO A 23 2.69 -10.91 -5.04
N TYR A 24 2.73 -9.59 -5.27
CA TYR A 24 1.53 -8.84 -5.59
C TYR A 24 0.91 -9.39 -6.89
N PRO A 25 -0.43 -9.47 -6.97
CA PRO A 25 -1.10 -9.80 -8.21
C PRO A 25 -0.65 -8.83 -9.31
N LYS A 26 -0.34 -9.36 -10.50
CA LYS A 26 0.16 -8.54 -11.63
C LYS A 26 -0.75 -7.36 -11.94
N GLN A 27 -2.06 -7.54 -11.77
CA GLN A 27 -3.05 -6.48 -11.96
C GLN A 27 -2.82 -5.29 -11.01
N LEU A 28 -2.44 -5.53 -9.75
CA LEU A 28 -2.18 -4.46 -8.77
C LEU A 28 -0.89 -3.70 -9.10
N VAL A 29 0.12 -4.40 -9.60
CA VAL A 29 1.39 -3.79 -10.02
C VAL A 29 1.20 -2.91 -11.26
N GLU A 30 0.45 -3.40 -12.25
CA GLU A 30 0.08 -2.62 -13.45
C GLU A 30 -0.78 -1.40 -13.11
N LEU A 31 -1.72 -1.55 -12.18
CA LEU A 31 -2.58 -0.46 -11.75
C LEU A 31 -1.80 0.61 -10.97
N HIS A 32 -0.79 0.23 -10.19
CA HIS A 32 0.10 1.19 -9.51
C HIS A 32 0.93 2.03 -10.48
N ALA A 33 1.28 1.50 -11.65
CA ALA A 33 2.01 2.27 -12.67
C ALA A 33 1.18 3.45 -13.22
N LEU A 34 -0.15 3.42 -13.06
CA LEU A 34 -1.03 4.49 -13.51
C LEU A 34 -1.13 5.60 -12.45
N PRO A 35 -0.79 6.86 -12.78
CA PRO A 35 -0.88 7.97 -11.82
C PRO A 35 -2.32 8.24 -11.34
N LEU A 36 -3.32 7.89 -12.16
CA LEU A 36 -4.74 7.95 -11.82
C LEU A 36 -5.10 7.05 -10.62
N TRP A 37 -4.38 5.96 -10.41
CA TRP A 37 -4.64 5.08 -9.27
C TRP A 37 -4.43 5.78 -7.93
N ARG A 38 -3.44 6.68 -7.85
CA ARG A 38 -3.19 7.48 -6.63
C ARG A 38 -4.36 8.40 -6.31
N LEU A 39 -5.00 8.98 -7.33
CA LEU A 39 -6.21 9.80 -7.15
C LEU A 39 -7.39 8.98 -6.60
N VAL A 40 -7.57 7.76 -7.11
CA VAL A 40 -8.62 6.85 -6.60
C VAL A 40 -8.40 6.54 -5.12
N LEU A 41 -7.16 6.27 -4.70
CA LEU A 41 -6.84 6.03 -3.29
C LEU A 41 -7.12 7.25 -2.41
N VAL A 42 -6.81 8.47 -2.89
CA VAL A 42 -7.11 9.71 -2.16
C VAL A 42 -8.62 9.91 -2.03
N ILE A 43 -9.37 9.72 -3.11
CA ILE A 43 -10.84 9.81 -3.08
C ILE A 43 -11.43 8.78 -2.12
N LEU A 44 -10.89 7.55 -2.11
CA LEU A 44 -11.31 6.50 -1.19
C LEU A 44 -11.13 6.93 0.27
N VAL A 45 -9.97 7.50 0.62
CA VAL A 45 -9.70 8.01 1.97
C VAL A 45 -10.64 9.16 2.33
N LEU A 46 -10.90 10.08 1.41
CA LEU A 46 -11.81 11.20 1.64
C LEU A 46 -13.26 10.74 1.85
N VAL A 47 -13.75 9.80 1.05
CA VAL A 47 -15.09 9.21 1.22
C VAL A 47 -15.18 8.46 2.55
N ALA A 48 -14.15 7.69 2.91
CA ALA A 48 -14.08 6.98 4.18
C ALA A 48 -14.06 7.95 5.38
N ALA A 49 -13.29 9.03 5.29
CA ALA A 49 -13.20 10.06 6.32
C ALA A 49 -14.51 10.85 6.48
N ASN A 50 -15.17 11.16 5.36
CA ASN A 50 -16.47 11.85 5.35
C ASN A 50 -17.58 10.99 5.97
N TRP A 51 -17.54 9.65 5.77
CA TRP A 51 -18.47 8.75 6.44
C TRP A 51 -18.15 8.63 7.94
N CYS A 52 -16.90 8.34 8.29
CA CYS A 52 -16.49 8.27 9.69
C CYS A 52 -15.01 8.64 9.83
N PRO A 53 -14.67 9.70 10.60
CA PRO A 53 -13.28 10.16 10.72
C PRO A 53 -12.34 9.07 11.26
N ARG A 54 -12.84 8.17 12.12
CA ARG A 54 -12.08 7.00 12.59
C ARG A 54 -11.80 6.01 11.46
N VAL A 55 -12.80 5.67 10.64
CA VAL A 55 -12.60 4.76 9.50
C VAL A 55 -11.62 5.37 8.50
N GLY A 56 -11.76 6.67 8.21
CA GLY A 56 -10.81 7.41 7.37
C GLY A 56 -9.36 7.32 7.85
N LEU A 57 -9.12 7.40 9.17
CA LEU A 57 -7.78 7.24 9.74
C LEU A 57 -7.18 5.85 9.44
N TYR A 58 -7.93 4.77 9.68
CA TYR A 58 -7.44 3.41 9.43
C TYR A 58 -7.28 3.12 7.93
N THR A 59 -8.19 3.62 7.09
CA THR A 59 -8.06 3.53 5.64
C THR A 59 -6.84 4.30 5.13
N GLY A 60 -6.60 5.51 5.64
CA GLY A 60 -5.39 6.29 5.31
C GLY A 60 -4.11 5.56 5.71
N LEU A 61 -4.08 4.95 6.90
CA LEU A 61 -2.95 4.13 7.34
C LEU A 61 -2.73 2.90 6.44
N ALA A 62 -3.81 2.25 6.00
CA ALA A 62 -3.73 1.12 5.06
C ALA A 62 -3.14 1.55 3.70
N VAL A 63 -3.60 2.70 3.16
CA VAL A 63 -3.10 3.26 1.91
C VAL A 63 -1.63 3.66 2.02
N PHE A 64 -1.21 4.22 3.16
CA PHE A 64 0.19 4.54 3.42
C PHE A 64 1.08 3.29 3.36
N PHE A 65 0.70 2.22 4.06
CA PHE A 65 1.45 0.96 4.02
C PHE A 65 1.49 0.34 2.62
N TYR A 66 0.36 0.38 1.90
CA TYR A 66 0.29 -0.10 0.51
C TYR A 66 1.28 0.62 -0.42
N LEU A 67 1.36 1.96 -0.34
CA LEU A 67 2.28 2.74 -1.16
C LEU A 67 3.75 2.49 -0.77
N ALA A 68 4.03 2.42 0.53
CA ALA A 68 5.38 2.16 1.03
C ALA A 68 5.91 0.77 0.64
N ASP A 69 5.04 -0.23 0.61
CA ASP A 69 5.41 -1.60 0.23
C ASP A 69 5.66 -1.72 -1.28
N LEU A 70 4.80 -1.08 -2.10
CA LEU A 70 5.00 -1.04 -3.55
C LEU A 70 6.26 -0.29 -3.97
N GLU A 71 6.64 0.79 -3.26
CA GLU A 71 7.90 1.48 -3.53
C GLU A 71 9.09 0.54 -3.32
N LYS A 72 9.11 -0.22 -2.22
CA LYS A 72 10.16 -1.21 -1.96
C LYS A 72 10.19 -2.35 -2.99
N LEU A 73 9.03 -2.79 -3.47
CA LEU A 73 8.92 -3.89 -4.43
C LEU A 73 9.22 -3.48 -5.87
N THR A 74 9.08 -2.19 -6.20
CA THR A 74 9.33 -1.68 -7.55
C THR A 74 10.73 -1.08 -7.72
N THR A 75 11.44 -0.79 -6.62
CA THR A 75 12.87 -0.48 -6.70
C THR A 75 13.66 -1.73 -7.08
N PRO A 76 14.46 -1.70 -8.17
CA PRO A 76 15.37 -2.82 -8.45
C PRO A 76 16.35 -2.94 -7.28
N PHE A 77 16.55 -4.17 -6.78
CA PHE A 77 17.69 -4.46 -5.92
C PHE A 77 18.93 -3.96 -6.67
N VAL A 78 19.57 -2.90 -6.17
CA VAL A 78 20.82 -2.41 -6.74
C VAL A 78 21.79 -3.59 -6.70
N PRO A 79 22.18 -4.19 -7.85
CA PRO A 79 23.26 -5.15 -7.81
C PRO A 79 24.48 -4.35 -7.36
N ILE A 80 25.08 -4.77 -6.25
CA ILE A 80 26.35 -4.23 -5.79
C ILE A 80 27.34 -4.59 -6.89
N VAL A 81 27.54 -3.72 -7.88
CA VAL A 81 28.64 -3.86 -8.82
C VAL A 81 29.89 -3.56 -7.99
N PRO A 82 30.74 -4.55 -7.68
CA PRO A 82 31.97 -4.27 -6.97
C PRO A 82 32.77 -3.28 -7.83
N LYS A 83 33.09 -2.13 -7.25
CA LYS A 83 33.93 -1.07 -7.80
C LYS A 83 35.38 -1.58 -7.90
N ALA A 84 35.62 -2.60 -8.71
CA ALA A 84 36.90 -3.29 -8.84
C ALA A 84 37.28 -3.58 -10.31
N ALA A 85 36.60 -2.96 -11.28
CA ALA A 85 36.86 -3.19 -12.70
C ALA A 85 36.88 -1.89 -13.53
N SER A 86 37.48 -0.84 -12.99
CA SER A 86 37.97 0.28 -13.81
C SER A 86 39.44 0.47 -13.45
N GLY A 87 40.31 -0.06 -14.30
CA GLY A 87 41.76 0.07 -14.21
C GLY A 87 42.25 1.49 -14.49
#